data_AF-A0A2T9UQL1-F1
#
_entry.id   AF-A0A2T9UQL1-F1
#
_cell.length_a   1.000
_cell.length_b   1.000
_cell.length_c   1.000
_cell.angle_alpha   90.00
_cell.angle_beta   90.00
_cell.angle_gamma   90.00
#
_symmetry.space_group_name_H-M   'P 1'
#
loop_
_entity.id
_entity.type
_entity.pdbx_description
1 polymer ?
#
loop_
_entity_poly.entity_id
_entity_poly.type
_entity_poly.pdbx_seq_one_letter_code
_entity_poly.pdbx_strand_id
1 'polypeptide(L)'
;MAFWPWGMPTERQSSLINVFCEEIKNAHHENWTLRFPSDIRLNTWLDKIRKGELPPRPGQLVQKVGACERTVSRIFIRETGMSYQNWRQQWRLLKAMEMLCEGLSLSQVAQQLEFVSDSAFIVFFRQYTGTTPTRYLRHSIAEHQDVPHVRVVQQLAL
;
A
#
# COMPACT_ATOMS: atom_id res chain seq x y z
N MET A 1 -12.12 -24.28 -8.12
CA MET A 1 -13.48 -24.86 -7.92
C MET A 1 -13.46 -25.60 -6.59
N ALA A 2 -14.36 -25.25 -5.67
CA ALA A 2 -14.42 -25.90 -4.37
C ALA A 2 -15.49 -27.01 -4.40
N PHE A 3 -15.08 -28.23 -3.99
CA PHE A 3 -15.94 -29.41 -3.94
C PHE A 3 -16.50 -29.57 -2.52
N TRP A 4 -17.64 -28.93 -2.23
CA TRP A 4 -18.39 -29.22 -1.00
C TRP A 4 -19.70 -29.93 -1.33
N PRO A 5 -20.09 -30.96 -0.56
CA PRO A 5 -21.40 -31.58 -0.70
C PRO A 5 -22.50 -30.62 -0.22
N TRP A 6 -23.54 -30.45 -1.03
CA TRP A 6 -24.68 -29.55 -0.76
C TRP A 6 -25.50 -29.91 0.49
N GLY A 7 -25.29 -31.10 1.08
CA GLY A 7 -25.97 -31.60 2.28
C GLY A 7 -25.12 -31.54 3.56
N MET A 8 -24.22 -30.58 3.69
CA MET A 8 -23.34 -30.46 4.86
C MET A 8 -24.15 -30.19 6.16
N PRO A 9 -23.87 -30.89 7.28
CA PRO A 9 -24.52 -30.63 8.57
C PRO A 9 -24.31 -29.18 9.03
N THR A 10 -25.35 -28.57 9.63
CA THR A 10 -25.36 -27.15 10.03
C THR A 10 -24.18 -26.76 10.93
N GLU A 11 -23.74 -27.65 11.82
CA GLU A 11 -22.57 -27.41 12.68
C GLU A 11 -21.27 -27.22 11.89
N ARG A 12 -21.09 -28.00 10.82
CA ARG A 12 -19.92 -27.87 9.93
C ARG A 12 -20.04 -26.61 9.06
N GLN A 13 -21.24 -26.24 8.63
CA GLN A 13 -21.47 -24.96 7.91
C GLN A 13 -21.10 -23.77 8.80
N SER A 14 -21.57 -23.73 10.04
CA SER A 14 -21.24 -22.68 11.01
C SER A 14 -19.73 -22.60 11.27
N SER A 15 -19.06 -23.75 11.40
CA SER A 15 -17.62 -23.80 11.60
C SER A 15 -16.84 -23.24 10.40
N LEU A 16 -17.25 -23.60 9.17
CA LEU A 16 -16.65 -23.06 7.95
C LEU A 16 -16.90 -21.58 7.77
N ILE A 17 -18.11 -21.08 8.06
CA ILE A 17 -18.41 -19.65 8.02
C ILE A 17 -17.56 -18.90 9.04
N ASN A 18 -17.36 -19.46 10.24
CA ASN A 18 -16.55 -18.83 11.27
C ASN A 18 -15.08 -18.74 10.84
N VAL A 19 -14.50 -19.85 10.39
CA VAL A 19 -13.13 -19.89 9.87
C VAL A 19 -12.99 -18.96 8.67
N PHE A 20 -13.93 -18.98 7.72
CA PHE A 20 -13.88 -18.09 6.56
C PHE A 20 -13.99 -16.60 6.95
N CYS A 21 -14.87 -16.25 7.88
CA CYS A 21 -14.97 -14.88 8.39
C CYS A 21 -13.70 -14.48 9.15
N GLU A 22 -13.09 -15.41 9.90
CA GLU A 22 -11.87 -15.19 10.64
C GLU A 22 -10.67 -15.04 9.71
N GLU A 23 -10.58 -15.86 8.66
CA GLU A 23 -9.60 -15.74 7.59
C GLU A 23 -9.81 -14.45 6.78
N ILE A 24 -11.04 -14.03 6.47
CA ILE A 24 -11.28 -12.72 5.84
C ILE A 24 -10.88 -11.56 6.78
N LYS A 25 -11.14 -11.68 8.08
CA LYS A 25 -10.75 -10.66 9.08
C LYS A 25 -9.24 -10.61 9.28
N ASN A 26 -8.56 -11.76 9.20
CA ASN A 26 -7.11 -11.90 9.39
C ASN A 26 -6.33 -11.75 8.08
N ALA A 27 -6.99 -11.88 6.92
CA ALA A 27 -6.40 -11.66 5.63
C ALA A 27 -5.84 -10.25 5.60
N HIS A 28 -4.56 -10.15 5.25
CA HIS A 28 -3.92 -8.87 5.03
C HIS A 28 -4.67 -8.16 3.90
N HIS A 29 -5.45 -7.14 4.23
CA HIS A 29 -6.09 -6.30 3.22
C HIS A 29 -5.00 -5.69 2.35
N GLU A 30 -4.82 -6.22 1.14
CA GLU A 30 -4.12 -5.54 0.06
C GLU A 30 -4.99 -4.38 -0.41
N ASN A 31 -5.17 -3.37 0.44
CA ASN A 31 -5.86 -2.15 0.09
C ASN A 31 -4.91 -1.37 -0.81
N TRP A 32 -4.88 -1.70 -2.10
CA TRP A 32 -4.14 -0.93 -3.11
C TRP A 32 -4.60 0.53 -3.19
N THR A 33 -5.75 0.87 -2.60
CA THR A 33 -6.23 2.24 -2.45
C THR A 33 -5.57 2.95 -1.28
N LEU A 34 -4.77 3.98 -1.57
CA LEU A 34 -4.19 4.84 -0.55
C LEU A 34 -5.18 5.96 -0.18
N ARG A 35 -5.76 5.89 1.02
CA ARG A 35 -6.62 6.98 1.55
C ARG A 35 -5.74 8.09 2.11
N PHE A 36 -6.05 9.34 1.77
CA PHE A 36 -5.38 10.51 2.33
C PHE A 36 -6.19 11.02 3.53
N PRO A 37 -5.54 11.41 4.64
CA PRO A 37 -6.23 12.14 5.69
C PRO A 37 -6.67 13.51 5.19
N SER A 38 -7.75 14.04 5.77
CA SER A 38 -8.36 15.34 5.41
C SER A 38 -8.17 16.40 6.50
N ASP A 39 -7.40 16.10 7.55
CA ASP A 39 -7.12 17.04 8.64
C ASP A 39 -6.36 18.29 8.14
N ILE A 40 -6.92 19.46 8.46
CA ILE A 40 -6.42 20.76 8.00
C ILE A 40 -4.96 21.03 8.40
N ARG A 41 -4.50 20.46 9.53
CA ARG A 41 -3.13 20.61 10.02
C ARG A 41 -2.11 19.92 9.13
N LEU A 42 -2.54 18.94 8.35
CA LEU A 42 -1.70 18.16 7.46
C LEU A 42 -1.73 18.65 6.01
N ASN A 43 -2.73 19.46 5.61
CA ASN A 43 -2.97 19.84 4.22
C ASN A 43 -1.73 20.42 3.51
N THR A 44 -1.02 21.37 4.12
CA THR A 44 0.15 22.00 3.50
C THR A 44 1.24 20.99 3.14
N TRP A 45 1.40 19.95 3.95
CA TRP A 45 2.36 18.89 3.69
C TRP A 45 1.78 17.81 2.76
N LEU A 46 0.50 17.46 2.91
CA LEU A 46 -0.19 16.51 2.02
C LEU A 46 -0.21 17.00 0.57
N ASP A 47 -0.33 18.31 0.33
CA ASP A 47 -0.28 18.88 -1.02
C ASP A 47 1.05 18.63 -1.72
N LYS A 48 2.16 18.59 -0.97
CA LYS A 48 3.47 18.21 -1.51
C LYS A 48 3.51 16.74 -1.91
N ILE A 49 2.91 15.88 -1.10
CA ILE A 49 2.85 14.44 -1.39
C ILE A 49 1.94 14.14 -2.58
N ARG A 50 0.83 14.87 -2.72
CA ARG A 50 -0.05 14.79 -3.90
C ARG A 50 0.69 15.15 -5.19
N LYS A 51 1.68 16.03 -5.11
CA LYS A 51 2.59 16.35 -6.23
C LYS A 51 3.68 15.31 -6.46
N GLY A 52 3.70 14.22 -5.69
CA GLY A 52 4.66 13.13 -5.83
C GLY A 52 5.89 13.23 -4.94
N GLU A 53 5.97 14.18 -4.00
CA GLU A 53 7.07 14.22 -3.04
C GLU A 53 7.00 13.06 -2.05
N LEU A 54 8.16 12.46 -1.77
CA LEU A 54 8.28 11.36 -0.81
C LEU A 54 7.82 11.81 0.60
N PRO A 55 6.90 11.07 1.25
CA PRO A 55 6.54 11.36 2.63
C PRO A 55 7.77 11.28 3.56
N PRO A 56 8.00 12.29 4.41
CA PRO A 56 9.12 12.33 5.34
C PRO A 56 9.08 11.20 6.36
N ARG A 57 10.22 10.92 7.00
CA ARG A 57 10.25 9.98 8.12
C ARG A 57 9.41 10.53 9.30
N PRO A 58 8.79 9.69 10.15
CA PRO A 58 7.94 10.14 11.26
C PRO A 58 8.55 11.27 12.12
N GLY A 59 9.81 11.15 12.52
CA GLY A 59 10.48 12.19 13.30
C GLY A 59 10.65 13.53 12.57
N GLN A 60 10.83 13.51 11.24
CA GLN A 60 10.88 14.72 10.42
C GLN A 60 9.48 15.32 10.21
N LEU A 61 8.44 14.47 10.15
CA LEU A 61 7.07 14.93 9.98
C LEU A 61 6.61 15.77 11.17
N VAL A 62 6.95 15.36 12.40
CA VAL A 62 6.63 16.11 13.62
C VAL A 62 7.20 17.51 13.60
N GLN A 63 8.45 17.66 13.15
CA GLN A 63 9.12 18.96 13.02
C GLN A 63 8.42 19.86 11.98
N LYS A 64 7.87 19.28 10.91
CA LYS A 64 7.20 20.03 9.83
C LYS A 64 5.76 20.45 10.17
N VAL A 65 5.02 19.61 10.90
CA VAL A 65 3.58 19.79 11.17
C VAL A 65 3.33 20.48 12.52
N GLY A 66 4.30 20.49 13.43
CA GLY A 66 4.11 21.04 14.78
C GLY A 66 3.21 20.18 15.68
N ALA A 67 2.99 18.91 15.31
CA ALA A 67 2.20 17.95 16.06
C ALA A 67 3.05 16.73 16.43
N CYS A 68 2.91 16.21 17.66
CA CYS A 68 3.66 15.04 18.10
C CYS A 68 3.25 13.76 17.34
N GLU A 69 4.15 12.76 17.32
CA GLU A 69 3.92 11.49 16.59
C GLU A 69 2.61 10.80 16.99
N ARG A 70 2.24 10.88 18.28
CA ARG A 70 0.99 10.30 18.79
C ARG A 70 -0.24 10.96 18.15
N THR A 71 -0.21 12.27 17.95
CA THR A 71 -1.32 13.01 17.33
C THR A 71 -1.42 12.65 15.85
N VAL A 72 -0.29 12.65 15.13
CA VAL A 72 -0.25 12.25 13.72
C VAL A 72 -0.76 10.82 13.55
N SER A 73 -0.24 9.87 14.32
CA SER A 73 -0.66 8.47 14.26
C SER A 73 -2.17 8.31 14.51
N ARG A 74 -2.72 9.01 15.50
CA ARG A 74 -4.16 8.99 15.79
C ARG A 74 -4.99 9.54 14.64
N ILE A 75 -4.57 10.63 13.99
CA ILE A 75 -5.27 11.20 12.83
C ILE A 75 -5.28 10.18 11.68
N PHE A 76 -4.12 9.62 11.35
CA PHE A 76 -4.00 8.62 10.28
C PHE A 76 -4.84 7.38 10.57
N ILE A 77 -4.81 6.82 11.79
CA ILE A 77 -5.62 5.65 12.13
C ILE A 77 -7.12 5.99 12.04
N ARG A 78 -7.53 7.15 12.55
CA ARG A 78 -8.94 7.57 12.53
C ARG A 78 -9.49 7.75 11.11
N GLU A 79 -8.68 8.31 10.21
CA GLU A 79 -9.16 8.73 8.88
C GLU A 79 -8.83 7.74 7.76
N THR A 80 -7.72 7.02 7.89
CA THR A 80 -7.22 6.08 6.85
C THR A 80 -7.28 4.62 7.28
N GLY A 81 -7.49 4.35 8.58
CA GLY A 81 -7.49 3.00 9.14
C GLY A 81 -6.10 2.41 9.40
N MET A 82 -5.03 3.17 9.20
CA MET A 82 -3.65 2.70 9.37
C MET A 82 -2.75 3.74 10.04
N SER A 83 -1.64 3.29 10.62
CA SER A 83 -0.62 4.19 11.17
C SER A 83 0.09 4.97 10.06
N TYR A 84 0.68 6.12 10.39
CA TYR A 84 1.46 6.91 9.43
C TYR A 84 2.61 6.09 8.80
N GLN A 85 3.25 5.21 9.57
CA GLN A 85 4.32 4.36 9.06
C GLN A 85 3.82 3.40 7.98
N ASN A 86 2.71 2.70 8.24
CA ASN A 86 2.11 1.78 7.27
C ASN A 86 1.66 2.53 6.02
N TRP A 87 1.00 3.67 6.22
CA TRP A 87 0.57 4.56 5.13
C TRP A 87 1.75 5.00 4.25
N ARG A 88 2.85 5.42 4.87
CA ARG A 88 4.08 5.85 4.16
C ARG A 88 4.67 4.71 3.35
N GLN A 89 4.70 3.49 3.89
CA GLN A 89 5.23 2.35 3.13
C GLN A 89 4.32 1.99 1.95
N GLN A 90 3.00 2.02 2.14
CA GLN A 90 2.05 1.79 1.05
C GLN A 90 2.19 2.86 -0.05
N TRP A 91 2.36 4.13 0.33
CA TRP A 91 2.66 5.20 -0.64
C TRP A 91 3.95 4.91 -1.42
N ARG A 92 5.04 4.52 -0.73
CA ARG A 92 6.33 4.18 -1.37
C ARG A 92 6.21 3.02 -2.33
N LEU A 93 5.38 2.03 -2.01
CA LEU A 93 5.12 0.90 -2.89
C LEU A 93 4.39 1.34 -4.16
N LEU A 94 3.31 2.09 -4.03
CA LEU A 94 2.53 2.58 -5.17
C LEU A 94 3.39 3.46 -6.08
N LYS A 95 4.19 4.37 -5.50
CA LYS A 95 5.12 5.20 -6.27
C LYS A 95 6.21 4.36 -6.95
N ALA A 96 6.72 3.32 -6.28
CA ALA A 96 7.66 2.39 -6.91
C ALA A 96 7.04 1.71 -8.13
N MET A 97 5.80 1.22 -8.02
CA MET A 97 5.10 0.59 -9.13
C MET A 97 4.90 1.55 -10.30
N GLU A 98 4.46 2.79 -10.03
CA GLU A 98 4.34 3.85 -11.04
C GLU A 98 5.66 4.05 -11.80
N MET A 99 6.76 4.28 -11.06
CA MET A 99 8.07 4.53 -11.65
C MET A 99 8.61 3.33 -12.44
N LEU A 100 8.35 2.11 -11.96
CA LEU A 100 8.73 0.88 -12.67
C LEU A 100 7.95 0.75 -13.98
N CYS A 101 6.66 1.09 -13.99
CA CYS A 101 5.84 1.13 -15.21
C CYS A 101 6.27 2.23 -16.18
N GLU A 102 6.78 3.36 -15.67
CA GLU A 102 7.42 4.42 -16.47
C GLU A 102 8.78 4.01 -17.05
N GLY A 103 9.28 2.82 -16.73
CA GLY A 103 10.51 2.26 -17.28
C GLY A 103 11.78 2.65 -16.52
N LEU A 104 11.66 3.23 -15.32
CA LEU A 104 12.83 3.52 -14.49
C LEU A 104 13.50 2.24 -14.01
N SER A 105 14.83 2.25 -13.95
CA SER A 105 15.62 1.14 -13.44
C SER A 105 15.44 0.95 -11.93
N LEU A 106 15.69 -0.27 -11.43
CA LEU A 106 15.61 -0.58 -9.99
C LEU A 106 16.45 0.37 -9.13
N SER A 107 17.64 0.73 -9.61
CA SER A 107 18.55 1.63 -8.90
C SER A 107 18.01 3.06 -8.83
N GLN A 108 17.43 3.57 -9.92
CA GLN A 108 16.77 4.88 -9.93
C GLN A 108 15.57 4.92 -8.98
N VAL A 109 14.74 3.86 -8.96
CA VAL A 109 13.59 3.76 -8.05
C VAL A 109 14.06 3.70 -6.60
N ALA A 110 15.07 2.88 -6.30
CA ALA A 110 15.65 2.77 -4.96
C ALA A 110 16.18 4.13 -4.46
N GLN A 111 16.91 4.85 -5.31
CA GLN A 111 17.47 6.16 -5.00
C GLN A 111 16.37 7.21 -4.74
N GLN A 112 15.39 7.36 -5.64
CA GLN A 112 14.35 8.38 -5.51
C GLN A 112 13.42 8.13 -4.32
N LEU A 113 13.21 6.86 -3.94
CA LEU A 113 12.43 6.49 -2.76
C LEU A 113 13.27 6.42 -1.48
N GLU A 114 14.52 6.88 -1.52
CA GLU A 114 15.48 6.92 -0.40
C GLU A 114 15.72 5.56 0.27
N PHE A 115 15.81 4.48 -0.52
CA PHE A 115 16.34 3.21 -0.04
C PHE A 115 17.86 3.26 0.07
N VAL A 116 18.40 2.58 1.08
CA VAL A 116 19.85 2.54 1.34
C VAL A 116 20.60 1.71 0.28
N SER A 117 19.90 0.81 -0.41
CA SER A 117 20.43 0.01 -1.52
C SER A 117 19.31 -0.57 -2.37
N ASP A 118 19.65 -1.00 -3.60
CA ASP A 118 18.77 -1.73 -4.50
C ASP A 118 18.23 -3.02 -3.85
N SER A 119 19.09 -3.73 -3.10
CA SER A 119 18.69 -4.93 -2.36
C SER A 119 17.64 -4.62 -1.29
N ALA A 120 17.78 -3.51 -0.57
CA ALA A 120 16.78 -3.09 0.43
C ALA A 120 15.44 -2.76 -0.23
N PHE A 121 15.47 -2.13 -1.42
CA PHE A 121 14.27 -1.92 -2.21
C PHE A 121 13.61 -3.22 -2.67
N ILE A 122 14.39 -4.19 -3.19
CA ILE A 122 13.86 -5.48 -3.65
C ILE A 122 13.20 -6.25 -2.49
N VAL A 123 13.83 -6.28 -1.32
CA VAL A 123 13.26 -6.91 -0.12
C VAL A 123 11.96 -6.24 0.28
N PHE A 124 11.95 -4.90 0.36
CA PHE A 124 10.75 -4.13 0.63
C PHE A 124 9.62 -4.44 -0.37
N PHE A 125 9.91 -4.38 -1.67
CA PHE A 125 8.90 -4.62 -2.70
C PHE A 125 8.32 -6.03 -2.60
N ARG A 126 9.18 -7.03 -2.37
CA ARG A 126 8.76 -8.42 -2.19
C ARG A 126 7.92 -8.62 -0.93
N GLN A 127 8.22 -7.91 0.16
CA GLN A 127 7.43 -8.00 1.39
C GLN A 127 5.97 -7.58 1.16
N TYR A 128 5.73 -6.59 0.29
CA TYR A 128 4.39 -6.09 0.01
C TYR A 128 3.69 -6.76 -1.17
N THR A 129 4.42 -7.22 -2.18
CA THR A 129 3.82 -7.78 -3.43
C THR A 129 3.96 -9.31 -3.52
N GLY A 130 4.69 -9.93 -2.60
CA GLY A 130 5.04 -11.35 -2.65
C GLY A 130 6.10 -11.72 -3.71
N THR A 131 6.48 -10.79 -4.62
CA THR A 131 7.35 -11.08 -5.77
C THR A 131 8.43 -10.02 -5.98
N THR A 132 9.40 -10.27 -6.86
CA THR A 132 10.44 -9.28 -7.18
C THR A 132 9.94 -8.25 -8.19
N PRO A 133 10.44 -7.00 -8.18
CA PRO A 133 10.04 -5.96 -9.13
C PRO A 133 10.12 -6.39 -10.61
N THR A 134 11.20 -7.07 -11.01
CA THR A 134 11.41 -7.53 -12.38
C THR A 134 10.38 -8.58 -12.80
N ARG A 135 10.00 -9.47 -11.87
CA ARG A 135 8.97 -10.48 -12.13
C ARG A 135 7.58 -9.84 -12.17
N TYR A 136 7.32 -8.89 -11.27
CA TYR A 136 6.08 -8.10 -11.28
C TYR A 136 5.87 -7.40 -12.63
N LEU A 137 6.88 -6.70 -13.14
CA LEU A 137 6.82 -6.03 -14.44
C LEU A 137 6.57 -6.99 -15.61
N ARG A 138 7.17 -8.19 -15.57
CA ARG A 138 6.98 -9.19 -16.62
C ARG A 138 5.54 -9.71 -16.65
N HIS A 139 4.92 -9.91 -15.48
CA HIS A 139 3.52 -10.32 -15.38
C HIS A 139 2.56 -9.18 -15.75
N SER A 140 2.81 -7.96 -15.28
CA SER A 140 1.94 -6.82 -15.58
C SER A 140 1.91 -6.52 -17.08
N ILE A 141 3.05 -6.62 -17.79
CA ILE A 141 3.12 -6.42 -19.25
C ILE A 141 2.42 -7.57 -20.01
N ALA A 142 2.47 -8.80 -19.50
CA ALA A 142 1.84 -9.96 -20.13
C ALA A 142 0.31 -10.02 -19.94
N GLU A 143 -0.24 -9.36 -18.91
CA GLU A 143 -1.67 -9.38 -18.55
C GLU A 143 -2.46 -8.15 -19.04
N HIS A 144 -1.92 -7.36 -19.99
CA HIS A 144 -2.50 -6.11 -20.52
C HIS A 144 -3.85 -6.23 -21.27
N GLN A 145 -4.67 -7.25 -21.00
CA GLN A 145 -6.03 -7.37 -21.54
C GLN A 145 -7.16 -7.50 -20.50
N ASP A 146 -6.90 -7.62 -19.18
CA ASP A 146 -8.04 -7.78 -18.22
C ASP A 146 -7.83 -7.39 -16.73
N VAL A 147 -6.86 -6.54 -16.35
CA VAL A 147 -6.56 -6.30 -14.91
C VAL A 147 -6.77 -4.84 -14.43
N PRO A 148 -7.57 -4.58 -13.37
CA PRO A 148 -7.91 -3.23 -12.90
C PRO A 148 -6.85 -2.50 -12.05
N HIS A 149 -5.67 -3.08 -11.78
CA HIS A 149 -4.72 -2.53 -10.81
C HIS A 149 -3.97 -1.26 -11.26
N VAL A 150 -4.00 -0.92 -12.55
CA VAL A 150 -3.21 0.19 -13.12
C VAL A 150 -3.88 1.57 -12.93
N ARG A 151 -5.16 1.62 -12.54
CA ARG A 151 -5.90 2.89 -12.40
C ARG A 151 -5.65 3.67 -11.10
N VAL A 152 -4.94 3.07 -10.14
CA VAL A 152 -4.82 3.62 -8.77
C VAL A 152 -4.02 4.93 -8.74
N VAL A 153 -3.08 5.13 -9.65
CA VAL A 153 -2.15 6.27 -9.58
C VAL A 153 -2.69 7.52 -10.28
N GLN A 154 -3.49 7.38 -11.34
CA GLN A 154 -4.07 8.53 -12.06
C GLN A 154 -5.15 9.26 -11.25
N GLN A 155 -5.69 8.67 -10.18
CA GLN A 155 -6.67 9.31 -9.30
C GLN A 155 -6.05 10.09 -8.12
N LEU A 156 -4.72 10.09 -7.96
CA LEU A 156 -4.04 10.83 -6.89
C LEU A 156 -3.89 12.33 -7.19
N ALA A 157 -4.28 12.77 -8.39
CA ALA A 157 -4.14 14.14 -8.88
C ALA A 157 -5.46 14.93 -9.02
N LEU A 158 -6.60 14.38 -8.56
CA LEU A 158 -7.92 15.05 -8.63
C LEU A 158 -8.60 15.11 -7.26
#